data_AF-A0A3N2KB00-F1
#
_entry.id   AF-A0A3N2KB00-F1
#
_cell.length_a   1.000
_cell.length_b   1.000
_cell.length_c   1.000
_cell.angle_alpha   90.00
_cell.angle_beta   90.00
_cell.angle_gamma   90.00
#
_symmetry.space_group_name_H-M   'P 1'
#
loop_
_entity.id
_entity.type
_entity.pdbx_description
1 polymer ?
#
loop_
_entity_poly.entity_id
_entity_poly.type
_entity_poly.pdbx_seq_one_letter_code
_entity_poly.pdbx_strand_id
1 'polypeptide(L)'
;MAQLTIVFGLVECVFGWLQLLGFAASGNSMYPATGTFYNPGPYCGFLAVITPVALHAVLRDRHRAAVWLSGTYLFLAIGLMPALMGRTGWIAALLGCAVVAAGRYVSAGRSFEKGRLRMYAVSVIVLTTAFLALLYFLKPDSAQGRVLMWMVAFKAMSAHPLGVGWDRVAGAFGQAQEDYFAQHPDSGFISVAGAPEYVFNEFLQVGIAFGIAGFIAFVAVVTAGAVAAWRSRCHGLCGAAVAFAAVCFSSYPLQFAEFYLLVFLLGGAIIFHRRNYPLWLRAGACVVAGCILSVPAYGIMERKRQIREWNRIGNTIRYRLSDSMKEECDSLVREMEWSARCLFDYGKALRGNGDYEKSNEVLRMGVKVSSDPMFLNLIGRNHEDMGETAKAEEHYTRSKHRLPNRLYPYYLLAMLYAKEHDVSSGKFRKAYEEAMGLPVKVESPATREMREELKKVRGEK
;
A
#
# COMPACT_ATOMS: atom_id res chain seq x y z
N MET A 1 21.39 -6.44 -19.49
CA MET A 1 20.44 -6.12 -18.40
C MET A 1 19.54 -4.94 -18.74
N ALA A 2 20.03 -3.75 -19.10
CA ALA A 2 19.15 -2.63 -19.46
C ALA A 2 18.14 -2.96 -20.60
N GLN A 3 18.58 -3.68 -21.64
CA GLN A 3 17.66 -4.15 -22.70
C GLN A 3 16.68 -5.23 -22.20
N LEU A 4 17.08 -6.07 -21.24
CA LEU A 4 16.16 -7.04 -20.62
C LEU A 4 15.07 -6.34 -19.82
N THR A 5 15.38 -5.21 -19.16
CA THR A 5 14.38 -4.36 -18.50
C THR A 5 13.32 -3.87 -19.49
N ILE A 6 13.73 -3.48 -20.70
CA ILE A 6 12.82 -3.01 -21.75
C ILE A 6 11.97 -4.16 -22.28
N VAL A 7 12.58 -5.34 -22.51
CA VAL A 7 11.83 -6.55 -22.90
C VAL A 7 10.80 -6.93 -21.84
N PHE A 8 11.15 -6.85 -20.55
CA PHE A 8 10.21 -7.11 -19.47
C PHE A 8 9.03 -6.11 -19.50
N GLY A 9 9.31 -4.82 -19.71
CA GLY A 9 8.29 -3.81 -19.91
C GLY A 9 7.41 -4.05 -21.14
N LEU A 10 7.96 -4.58 -22.24
CA LEU A 10 7.22 -4.92 -23.45
C LEU A 10 6.25 -6.07 -23.22
N VAL A 11 6.71 -7.14 -22.56
CA VAL A 11 5.86 -8.29 -22.19
C VAL A 11 4.67 -7.78 -21.38
N GLU A 12 4.95 -6.95 -20.37
CA GLU A 12 3.91 -6.33 -19.56
C GLU A 12 2.96 -5.46 -20.39
N CYS A 13 3.45 -4.64 -21.31
CA CYS A 13 2.59 -3.84 -22.20
C CYS A 13 1.68 -4.73 -23.06
N VAL A 14 2.19 -5.83 -23.60
CA VAL A 14 1.41 -6.78 -24.41
C VAL A 14 0.28 -7.37 -23.56
N PHE A 15 0.56 -7.80 -22.33
CA PHE A 15 -0.50 -8.27 -21.42
C PHE A 15 -1.57 -7.20 -21.17
N GLY A 16 -1.16 -5.96 -20.88
CA GLY A 16 -2.10 -4.87 -20.66
C GLY A 16 -2.97 -4.56 -21.88
N TRP A 17 -2.40 -4.55 -23.08
CA TRP A 17 -3.17 -4.36 -24.32
C TRP A 17 -4.10 -5.53 -24.61
N LEU A 18 -3.66 -6.78 -24.41
CA LEU A 18 -4.54 -7.95 -24.55
C LEU A 18 -5.74 -7.86 -23.58
N GLN A 19 -5.52 -7.37 -22.37
CA GLN A 19 -6.61 -7.14 -21.41
C GLN A 19 -7.56 -6.03 -21.86
N LEU A 20 -7.05 -4.87 -22.28
CA LEU A 20 -7.88 -3.76 -22.78
C LEU A 20 -8.71 -4.14 -24.01
N LEU A 21 -8.16 -4.99 -24.87
CA LEU A 21 -8.83 -5.47 -26.08
C LEU A 21 -9.77 -6.66 -25.84
N GLY A 22 -9.85 -7.18 -24.61
CA GLY A 22 -10.72 -8.29 -24.24
C GLY A 22 -10.18 -9.69 -24.61
N PHE A 23 -8.92 -9.80 -25.03
CA PHE A 23 -8.27 -11.09 -25.33
C PHE A 23 -7.70 -11.79 -24.09
N ALA A 24 -7.57 -11.08 -22.97
CA ALA A 24 -7.14 -11.63 -21.69
C ALA A 24 -7.98 -11.07 -20.54
N ALA A 25 -8.15 -11.85 -19.47
CA ALA A 25 -8.84 -11.37 -18.28
C ALA A 25 -7.93 -10.41 -17.49
N SER A 26 -8.53 -9.32 -16.99
CA SER A 26 -7.90 -8.47 -15.99
C SER A 26 -7.71 -9.23 -14.68
N GLY A 27 -6.62 -8.97 -13.97
CA GLY A 27 -6.38 -9.51 -12.63
C GLY A 27 -7.32 -8.95 -11.57
N ASN A 28 -8.18 -8.00 -11.93
CA ASN A 28 -9.19 -7.41 -11.05
C ASN A 28 -10.46 -7.05 -11.85
N SER A 29 -11.61 -7.55 -11.42
CA SER A 29 -12.90 -7.34 -12.11
C SER A 29 -13.33 -5.88 -12.18
N MET A 30 -12.79 -5.00 -11.33
CA MET A 30 -13.13 -3.58 -11.29
C MET A 30 -12.34 -2.74 -12.28
N TYR A 31 -11.30 -3.28 -12.92
CA TYR A 31 -10.40 -2.54 -13.78
C TYR A 31 -10.20 -3.25 -15.12
N PRO A 32 -10.16 -2.51 -16.25
CA PRO A 32 -10.08 -3.11 -17.57
C PRO A 32 -8.71 -3.75 -17.87
N ALA A 33 -7.63 -3.28 -17.24
CA ALA A 33 -6.30 -3.87 -17.37
C ALA A 33 -5.46 -3.69 -16.10
N THR A 34 -4.67 -4.72 -15.78
CA THR A 34 -3.72 -4.74 -14.65
C THR A 34 -2.37 -5.36 -15.01
N GLY A 35 -2.15 -5.79 -16.25
CA GLY A 35 -0.99 -6.59 -16.63
C GLY A 35 -0.96 -7.92 -15.87
N THR A 36 0.22 -8.36 -15.47
CA THR A 36 0.38 -9.50 -14.54
C THR A 36 0.11 -9.14 -13.07
N PHE A 37 -0.10 -7.85 -12.79
CA PHE A 37 -0.48 -7.35 -11.48
C PHE A 37 -1.98 -7.54 -11.24
N TYR A 38 -2.45 -7.15 -10.06
CA TYR A 38 -3.87 -7.13 -9.68
C TYR A 38 -4.38 -5.71 -9.39
N ASN A 39 -3.52 -4.70 -9.57
CA ASN A 39 -3.84 -3.29 -9.33
C ASN A 39 -3.22 -2.40 -10.42
N PRO A 40 -4.01 -1.54 -11.09
CA PRO A 40 -3.52 -0.72 -12.21
C PRO A 40 -2.55 0.38 -11.77
N GLY A 41 -2.58 0.81 -10.51
CA GLY A 41 -1.70 1.87 -9.99
C GLY A 41 -0.22 1.46 -9.96
N PRO A 42 0.15 0.40 -9.22
CA PRO A 42 1.50 -0.17 -9.23
C PRO A 42 1.96 -0.61 -10.62
N TYR A 43 1.05 -1.17 -11.43
CA TYR A 43 1.33 -1.52 -12.81
C TYR A 43 1.73 -0.30 -13.67
N CYS A 44 0.99 0.81 -13.57
CA CYS A 44 1.36 2.06 -14.22
C CYS A 44 2.71 2.61 -13.70
N GLY A 45 2.97 2.50 -12.39
CA GLY A 45 4.27 2.83 -11.79
C GLY A 45 5.41 1.99 -12.34
N PHE A 46 5.19 0.69 -12.56
CA PHE A 46 6.19 -0.22 -13.12
C PHE A 46 6.60 0.21 -14.53
N LEU A 47 5.63 0.53 -15.40
CA LEU A 47 5.90 1.05 -16.74
C LEU A 47 6.63 2.40 -16.66
N ALA A 48 6.22 3.28 -15.75
CA ALA A 48 6.87 4.58 -15.57
C ALA A 48 8.37 4.47 -15.23
N VAL A 49 8.78 3.48 -14.45
CA VAL A 49 10.19 3.26 -14.07
C VAL A 49 11.05 2.84 -15.25
N ILE A 50 10.49 2.12 -16.22
CA ILE A 50 11.22 1.63 -17.41
C ILE A 50 11.33 2.72 -18.48
N THR A 51 10.38 3.65 -18.53
CA THR A 51 10.28 4.72 -19.54
C THR A 51 11.58 5.53 -19.74
N PRO A 52 12.30 5.98 -18.69
CA PRO A 52 13.58 6.68 -18.85
C PRO A 52 14.69 5.81 -19.46
N VAL A 53 14.69 4.50 -19.19
CA VAL A 53 15.66 3.56 -19.78
C VAL A 53 15.43 3.45 -21.29
N ALA A 54 14.17 3.27 -21.70
CA ALA A 54 13.79 3.20 -23.10
C ALA A 54 14.06 4.52 -23.84
N LEU A 55 13.70 5.67 -23.26
CA LEU A 55 14.02 6.98 -23.85
C LEU A 55 15.53 7.17 -24.04
N HIS A 56 16.33 6.79 -23.04
CA HIS A 56 17.78 6.88 -23.16
C HIS A 56 18.34 6.00 -24.28
N ALA A 57 17.81 4.79 -24.45
CA ALA A 57 18.21 3.88 -25.51
C ALA A 57 17.83 4.43 -26.89
N VAL A 58 16.60 4.94 -27.10
CA VAL A 58 16.21 5.58 -28.37
C VAL A 58 17.14 6.75 -28.73
N LEU A 59 17.54 7.55 -27.75
CA LEU A 59 18.33 8.75 -27.97
C LEU A 59 19.84 8.53 -28.14
N ARG A 60 20.37 7.38 -27.72
CA ARG A 60 21.83 7.20 -27.56
C ARG A 60 22.37 5.84 -28.00
N ASP A 61 21.54 4.81 -28.07
CA ASP A 61 21.98 3.48 -28.48
C ASP A 61 22.29 3.47 -29.99
N ARG A 62 23.32 2.74 -30.39
CA ARG A 62 23.73 2.60 -31.79
C ARG A 62 23.11 1.36 -32.44
N HIS A 63 22.66 0.40 -31.64
CA HIS A 63 22.07 -0.83 -32.15
C HIS A 63 20.61 -0.59 -32.54
N ARG A 64 20.30 -0.77 -33.83
CA ARG A 64 18.94 -0.57 -34.38
C ARG A 64 17.88 -1.38 -33.61
N ALA A 65 18.18 -2.64 -33.28
CA ALA A 65 17.26 -3.50 -32.54
C ALA A 65 16.89 -2.92 -31.16
N ALA A 66 17.88 -2.39 -30.42
CA ALA A 66 17.65 -1.75 -29.13
C ALA A 66 16.78 -0.49 -29.27
N VAL A 67 17.02 0.33 -30.29
CA VAL A 67 16.22 1.53 -30.58
C VAL A 67 14.78 1.15 -30.92
N TRP A 68 14.57 0.15 -31.79
CA TRP A 68 13.23 -0.33 -32.17
C TRP A 68 12.47 -0.91 -30.98
N LEU A 69 13.08 -1.81 -30.19
CA LEU A 69 12.46 -2.36 -28.98
C LEU A 69 12.05 -1.25 -28.00
N SER A 70 12.93 -0.28 -27.79
CA SER A 70 12.68 0.86 -26.91
C SER A 70 11.57 1.78 -27.44
N GLY A 71 11.56 2.05 -28.73
CA GLY A 71 10.53 2.85 -29.39
C GLY A 71 9.16 2.19 -29.32
N THR A 72 9.09 0.89 -29.61
CA THR A 72 7.86 0.09 -29.47
C THR A 72 7.36 0.10 -28.03
N TYR A 73 8.26 -0.06 -27.06
CA TYR A 73 7.90 0.02 -25.65
C TYR A 73 7.27 1.37 -25.30
N LEU A 74 7.91 2.48 -25.68
CA LEU A 74 7.40 3.82 -25.41
C LEU A 74 6.02 4.04 -26.05
N PHE A 75 5.84 3.62 -27.30
CA PHE A 75 4.57 3.72 -28.01
C PHE A 75 3.46 2.97 -27.26
N LEU A 76 3.70 1.71 -26.90
CA LEU A 76 2.71 0.89 -26.19
C LEU A 76 2.43 1.41 -24.79
N ALA A 77 3.46 1.82 -24.04
CA ALA A 77 3.32 2.33 -22.67
C ALA A 77 2.55 3.66 -22.63
N ILE A 78 2.84 4.60 -23.55
CA ILE A 78 2.14 5.90 -23.62
C ILE A 78 0.65 5.70 -23.94
N GLY A 79 0.29 4.75 -24.80
CA GLY A 79 -1.10 4.44 -25.09
C GLY A 79 -1.83 3.71 -23.95
N LEU A 80 -1.10 2.89 -23.18
CA LEU A 80 -1.66 2.06 -22.11
C LEU A 80 -1.83 2.81 -20.77
N MET A 81 -0.82 3.59 -20.36
CA MET A 81 -0.82 4.29 -19.06
C MET A 81 -2.03 5.20 -18.76
N PRO A 82 -2.69 5.87 -19.75
CA PRO A 82 -3.92 6.62 -19.50
C PRO A 82 -5.06 5.71 -19.04
N ALA A 83 -5.21 4.54 -19.66
CA ALA A 83 -6.25 3.57 -19.32
C ALA A 83 -6.05 2.97 -17.92
N LEU A 84 -4.81 2.96 -17.41
CA LEU A 84 -4.49 2.52 -16.05
C LEU A 84 -4.80 3.58 -14.97
N MET A 85 -5.13 4.82 -15.36
CA MET A 85 -5.46 5.94 -14.46
C MET A 85 -4.41 6.23 -13.36
N GLY A 86 -3.17 5.79 -13.57
CA GLY A 86 -2.08 5.87 -12.58
C GLY A 86 -1.35 7.22 -12.60
N ARG A 87 -1.91 8.22 -11.92
CA ARG A 87 -1.33 9.59 -11.83
C ARG A 87 0.13 9.63 -11.38
N THR A 88 0.47 8.84 -10.35
CA THR A 88 1.85 8.72 -9.84
C THR A 88 2.80 8.18 -10.89
N GLY A 89 2.34 7.28 -11.78
CA GLY A 89 3.14 6.75 -12.88
C GLY A 89 3.55 7.85 -13.87
N TRP A 90 2.62 8.73 -14.26
CA TRP A 90 2.93 9.85 -15.14
C TRP A 90 3.97 10.81 -14.55
N ILE A 91 3.81 11.18 -13.26
CA ILE A 91 4.79 12.02 -12.57
C ILE A 91 6.17 11.34 -12.57
N ALA A 92 6.22 10.05 -12.21
CA ALA A 92 7.46 9.30 -12.14
C ALA A 92 8.16 9.21 -13.51
N ALA A 93 7.41 8.93 -14.58
CA ALA A 93 7.93 8.89 -15.94
C ALA A 93 8.49 10.25 -16.36
N LEU A 94 7.76 11.34 -16.13
CA LEU A 94 8.19 12.70 -16.45
C LEU A 94 9.46 13.09 -15.69
N LEU A 95 9.52 12.83 -14.38
CA LEU A 95 10.71 13.11 -13.57
C LEU A 95 11.91 12.31 -14.06
N GLY A 96 11.74 11.02 -14.33
CA GLY A 96 12.81 10.16 -14.84
C GLY A 96 13.29 10.57 -16.24
N CYS A 97 12.39 10.92 -17.15
CA CYS A 97 12.73 11.43 -18.48
C CYS A 97 13.42 12.80 -18.43
N ALA A 98 13.03 13.68 -17.50
CA ALA A 98 13.70 14.95 -17.26
C ALA A 98 15.18 14.75 -16.86
N VAL A 99 15.49 13.73 -16.06
CA VAL A 99 16.87 13.35 -15.72
C VAL A 99 17.64 12.92 -16.98
N VAL A 100 17.02 12.16 -17.89
CA VAL A 100 17.64 11.76 -19.16
C VAL A 100 17.96 12.98 -20.03
N ALA A 101 17.01 13.91 -20.16
CA ALA A 101 17.19 15.14 -20.91
C ALA A 101 18.30 16.03 -20.32
N ALA A 102 18.29 16.23 -18.99
CA ALA A 102 19.30 16.99 -18.28
C ALA A 102 20.70 16.35 -18.44
N GLY A 103 20.81 15.03 -18.27
CA GLY A 103 22.06 14.32 -18.45
C GLY A 103 22.61 14.40 -19.88
N ARG A 104 21.74 14.38 -20.89
CA ARG A 104 22.13 14.61 -22.30
C ARG A 104 22.67 16.03 -22.50
N TYR A 105 22.02 17.03 -21.91
CA TYR A 105 22.47 18.42 -21.97
C TYR A 105 23.87 18.58 -21.36
N VAL A 106 24.08 18.08 -20.13
CA VAL A 106 25.39 18.11 -19.44
C VAL A 106 26.46 17.36 -20.23
N SER A 107 26.14 16.17 -20.75
CA SER A 107 27.10 15.38 -21.53
C SER A 107 27.50 15.99 -22.87
N ALA A 108 26.71 16.93 -23.40
CA ALA A 108 27.06 17.67 -24.61
C ALA A 108 28.06 18.81 -24.37
N GLY A 109 28.68 18.88 -23.19
CA GLY A 109 29.60 19.96 -22.81
C GLY A 109 28.92 21.30 -22.61
N ARG A 110 27.58 21.34 -22.66
CA ARG A 110 26.79 22.54 -22.42
C ARG A 110 26.74 22.76 -20.92
N SER A 111 27.40 23.82 -20.46
CA SER A 111 27.17 24.32 -19.12
C SER A 111 25.75 24.85 -19.07
N PHE A 112 24.98 24.46 -18.06
CA PHE A 112 23.81 25.26 -17.75
C PHE A 112 24.34 26.58 -17.23
N GLU A 113 24.19 27.66 -18.00
CA GLU A 113 24.39 29.00 -17.46
C GLU A 113 23.58 29.11 -16.17
N LYS A 114 24.21 29.58 -15.08
CA LYS A 114 23.60 29.61 -13.75
C LYS A 114 22.20 30.26 -13.77
N GLY A 115 21.98 31.26 -14.64
CA GLY A 115 20.67 31.89 -14.87
C GLY A 115 19.64 30.97 -15.55
N ARG A 116 20.02 30.24 -16.61
CA ARG A 116 19.14 29.29 -17.31
C ARG A 116 18.84 28.05 -16.47
N LEU A 117 19.80 27.54 -15.68
CA LEU A 117 19.56 26.45 -14.74
C LEU A 117 18.53 26.84 -13.68
N ARG A 118 18.67 28.06 -13.13
CA ARG A 118 17.73 28.62 -12.17
C ARG A 118 16.34 28.74 -12.79
N MET A 119 16.24 29.21 -14.04
CA MET A 119 14.98 29.28 -14.78
C MET A 119 14.38 27.89 -15.00
N TYR A 120 15.13 26.89 -15.47
CA TYR A 120 14.61 25.53 -15.65
C TYR A 120 14.22 24.86 -14.33
N ALA A 121 15.01 25.03 -13.26
CA ALA A 121 14.68 24.53 -11.94
C ALA A 121 13.40 25.19 -11.42
N VAL A 122 13.27 26.51 -11.55
CA VAL A 122 12.06 27.25 -11.20
C VAL A 122 10.87 26.82 -12.06
N SER A 123 11.02 26.63 -13.38
CA SER A 123 9.95 26.14 -14.25
C SER A 123 9.52 24.72 -13.90
N VAL A 124 10.46 23.82 -13.60
CA VAL A 124 10.14 22.46 -13.13
C VAL A 124 9.43 22.53 -11.79
N ILE A 125 9.91 23.34 -10.83
CA ILE A 125 9.23 23.53 -9.54
C ILE A 125 7.84 24.09 -9.76
N VAL A 126 7.67 25.17 -10.52
CA VAL A 126 6.38 25.81 -10.79
C VAL A 126 5.42 24.86 -11.51
N LEU A 127 5.87 24.15 -12.55
CA LEU A 127 5.04 23.16 -13.25
C LEU A 127 4.70 21.97 -12.36
N THR A 128 5.64 21.49 -11.54
CA THR A 128 5.38 20.41 -10.56
C THR A 128 4.40 20.89 -9.50
N THR A 129 4.56 22.09 -8.96
CA THR A 129 3.68 22.69 -7.97
C THR A 129 2.29 22.96 -8.56
N ALA A 130 2.20 23.50 -9.77
CA ALA A 130 0.93 23.72 -10.46
C ALA A 130 0.23 22.40 -10.77
N PHE A 131 0.97 21.36 -11.17
CA PHE A 131 0.43 20.03 -11.37
C PHE A 131 -0.03 19.40 -10.05
N LEU A 132 0.77 19.46 -8.99
CA LEU A 132 0.40 18.99 -7.65
C LEU A 132 -0.82 19.75 -7.09
N ALA A 133 -0.90 21.07 -7.33
CA ALA A 133 -2.04 21.89 -6.95
C ALA A 133 -3.29 21.50 -7.75
N LEU A 134 -3.19 21.35 -9.07
CA LEU A 134 -4.27 20.83 -9.92
C LEU A 134 -4.74 19.46 -9.42
N LEU A 135 -3.80 18.57 -9.06
CA LEU A 135 -4.11 17.25 -8.52
C LEU A 135 -4.81 17.32 -7.17
N TYR A 136 -4.46 18.28 -6.31
CA TYR A 136 -5.16 18.55 -5.05
C TYR A 136 -6.58 19.00 -5.33
N PHE A 137 -6.79 19.96 -6.24
CA PHE A 137 -8.12 20.49 -6.56
C PHE A 137 -9.02 19.48 -7.29
N LEU A 138 -8.46 18.53 -8.04
CA LEU A 138 -9.24 17.49 -8.73
C LEU A 138 -9.80 16.41 -7.78
N LYS A 139 -9.13 16.12 -6.65
CA LYS A 139 -9.59 15.10 -5.69
C LYS A 139 -9.06 15.38 -4.27
N PRO A 140 -9.53 16.46 -3.61
CA PRO A 140 -8.96 16.95 -2.35
C PRO A 140 -9.00 15.90 -1.24
N ASP A 141 -10.10 15.16 -1.09
CA ASP A 141 -10.23 14.08 -0.10
C ASP A 141 -9.16 12.99 -0.26
N SER A 142 -8.77 12.69 -1.50
CA SER A 142 -7.72 11.69 -1.77
C SER A 142 -6.35 12.20 -1.38
N ALA A 143 -6.08 13.51 -1.52
CA ALA A 143 -4.82 14.12 -1.13
C ALA A 143 -4.73 14.27 0.39
N GLN A 144 -5.79 14.73 1.04
CA GLN A 144 -5.86 14.83 2.50
C GLN A 144 -5.74 13.46 3.17
N GLY A 145 -6.38 12.42 2.62
CA GLY A 145 -6.21 11.05 3.09
C GLY A 145 -4.76 10.55 3.01
N ARG A 146 -4.00 10.93 1.98
CA ARG A 146 -2.55 10.61 1.88
C ARG A 146 -1.73 11.36 2.92
N VAL A 147 -2.02 12.64 3.14
CA VAL A 147 -1.34 13.44 4.17
C VAL A 147 -1.55 12.85 5.56
N LEU A 148 -2.80 12.53 5.93
CA LEU A 148 -3.11 11.82 7.18
C LEU A 148 -2.32 10.52 7.27
N MET A 149 -2.37 9.70 6.22
CA MET A 149 -1.71 8.40 6.19
C MET A 149 -0.19 8.52 6.40
N TRP A 150 0.48 9.49 5.76
CA TRP A 150 1.91 9.68 5.95
C TRP A 150 2.25 10.21 7.34
N MET A 151 1.42 11.10 7.90
CA MET A 151 1.59 11.60 9.27
C MET A 151 1.45 10.46 10.29
N VAL A 152 0.41 9.65 10.18
CA VAL A 152 0.18 8.49 11.05
C VAL A 152 1.27 7.44 10.86
N ALA A 153 1.68 7.16 9.63
CA ALA A 153 2.78 6.23 9.34
C ALA A 153 4.11 6.71 9.94
N PHE A 154 4.38 8.02 9.90
CA PHE A 154 5.57 8.60 10.56
C PHE A 154 5.51 8.45 12.09
N LYS A 155 4.34 8.67 12.70
CA LYS A 155 4.11 8.39 14.13
C LYS A 155 4.34 6.91 14.45
N ALA A 156 3.82 5.99 13.64
CA ALA A 156 4.03 4.55 13.80
C ALA A 156 5.53 4.17 13.71
N MET A 157 6.27 4.74 12.75
CA MET A 157 7.71 4.53 12.61
C MET A 157 8.48 5.04 13.83
N SER A 158 8.09 6.22 14.35
CA SER A 158 8.74 6.84 15.51
C SER A 158 8.46 6.08 16.80
N ALA A 159 7.28 5.48 16.94
CA ALA A 159 6.92 4.61 18.06
C ALA A 159 7.69 3.27 18.04
N HIS A 160 8.17 2.85 16.87
CA HIS A 160 8.87 1.57 16.68
C HIS A 160 10.23 1.76 15.98
N PRO A 161 11.22 2.36 16.66
CA PRO A 161 12.52 2.69 16.04
C PRO A 161 13.32 1.47 15.57
N LEU A 162 13.06 0.29 16.13
CA LEU A 162 13.67 -1.00 15.72
C LEU A 162 12.83 -1.77 14.68
N GLY A 163 11.64 -1.27 14.35
CA GLY A 163 10.69 -1.90 13.45
C GLY A 163 9.78 -2.94 14.12
N VAL A 164 8.67 -3.25 13.45
CA VAL A 164 7.66 -4.23 13.92
C VAL A 164 7.62 -5.52 13.08
N GLY A 165 8.41 -5.60 12.00
CA GLY A 165 8.33 -6.63 10.98
C GLY A 165 7.35 -6.28 9.85
N TRP A 166 7.59 -6.83 8.66
CA TRP A 166 6.87 -6.48 7.42
C TRP A 166 5.35 -6.65 7.53
N ASP A 167 4.90 -7.73 8.18
CA ASP A 167 3.49 -8.10 8.25
C ASP A 167 2.68 -7.31 9.28
N ARG A 168 3.37 -6.64 10.21
CA ARG A 168 2.74 -5.89 11.30
C ARG A 168 2.63 -4.40 11.01
N VAL A 169 3.06 -3.96 9.82
CA VAL A 169 3.01 -2.54 9.41
C VAL A 169 1.59 -1.99 9.49
N ALA A 170 0.59 -2.71 8.97
CA ALA A 170 -0.80 -2.26 9.00
C ALA A 170 -1.37 -2.17 10.43
N GLY A 171 -1.01 -3.11 11.30
CA GLY A 171 -1.42 -3.08 12.71
C GLY A 171 -0.79 -1.91 13.47
N ALA A 172 0.52 -1.68 13.28
CA ALA A 172 1.23 -0.54 13.88
C ALA A 172 0.69 0.81 13.36
N PHE A 173 0.41 0.90 12.06
CA PHE A 173 -0.28 2.06 11.47
C PHE A 173 -1.64 2.28 12.13
N GLY A 174 -2.44 1.23 12.27
CA GLY A 174 -3.75 1.34 12.88
C GLY A 174 -3.66 1.78 14.34
N GLN A 175 -2.72 1.26 15.13
CA GLN A 175 -2.55 1.70 16.53
C GLN A 175 -2.15 3.18 16.59
N ALA A 176 -1.23 3.63 15.73
CA ALA A 176 -0.89 5.04 15.65
C ALA A 176 -2.08 5.93 15.22
N GLN A 177 -2.98 5.41 14.36
CA GLN A 177 -4.20 6.12 13.98
C GLN A 177 -5.18 6.24 15.15
N GLU A 178 -5.35 5.15 15.90
CA GLU A 178 -6.15 5.10 17.12
C GLU A 178 -5.63 6.12 18.15
N ASP A 179 -4.33 6.13 18.44
CA ASP A 179 -3.72 7.06 19.38
C ASP A 179 -3.88 8.52 18.91
N TYR A 180 -3.78 8.77 17.60
CA TYR A 180 -3.95 10.09 17.02
C TYR A 180 -5.37 10.64 17.25
N PHE A 181 -6.41 9.87 16.92
CA PHE A 181 -7.80 10.33 17.07
C PHE A 181 -8.28 10.30 18.51
N ALA A 182 -7.70 9.46 19.38
CA ALA A 182 -7.93 9.53 20.82
C ALA A 182 -7.45 10.88 21.41
N GLN A 183 -6.35 11.43 20.90
CA GLN A 183 -5.81 12.73 21.32
C GLN A 183 -6.45 13.92 20.58
N HIS A 184 -7.00 13.69 19.38
CA HIS A 184 -7.57 14.74 18.52
C HIS A 184 -8.99 14.36 18.04
N PRO A 185 -9.98 14.29 18.95
CA PRO A 185 -11.33 13.81 18.63
C PRO A 185 -12.08 14.71 17.64
N ASP A 186 -11.72 16.00 17.52
CA ASP A 186 -12.32 16.97 16.60
C ASP A 186 -11.46 17.24 15.34
N SER A 187 -10.55 16.33 15.02
CA SER A 187 -9.63 16.47 13.89
C SER A 187 -10.38 16.60 12.55
N GLY A 188 -10.01 17.58 11.73
CA GLY A 188 -10.52 17.71 10.35
C GLY A 188 -10.22 16.52 9.43
N PHE A 189 -9.36 15.59 9.86
CA PHE A 189 -9.02 14.39 9.10
C PHE A 189 -9.98 13.21 9.31
N ILE A 190 -11.01 13.32 10.16
CA ILE A 190 -11.97 12.23 10.43
C ILE A 190 -12.62 11.72 9.14
N SER A 191 -13.06 12.60 8.25
CA SER A 191 -13.75 12.24 7.00
C SER A 191 -12.87 11.44 6.02
N VAL A 192 -11.55 11.57 6.13
CA VAL A 192 -10.57 10.90 5.25
C VAL A 192 -9.84 9.74 5.94
N ALA A 193 -10.13 9.47 7.21
CA ALA A 193 -9.61 8.32 7.93
C ALA A 193 -9.98 7.01 7.22
N GLY A 194 -9.02 6.09 7.14
CA GLY A 194 -9.17 4.80 6.46
C GLY A 194 -8.45 3.68 7.19
N ALA A 195 -8.70 2.44 6.76
CA ALA A 195 -7.99 1.25 7.23
C ALA A 195 -7.21 0.63 6.06
N PRO A 196 -6.10 1.23 5.62
CA PRO A 196 -5.34 0.74 4.49
C PRO A 196 -4.50 -0.49 4.88
N GLU A 197 -4.31 -1.41 3.92
CA GLU A 197 -3.37 -2.52 4.05
C GLU A 197 -1.91 -2.06 3.93
N TYR A 198 -1.67 -1.02 3.13
CA TYR A 198 -0.35 -0.43 2.89
C TYR A 198 -0.38 1.07 3.13
N VAL A 199 0.72 1.67 3.58
CA VAL A 199 0.76 3.11 3.92
C VAL A 199 0.96 4.03 2.70
N PHE A 200 1.00 3.46 1.49
CA PHE A 200 1.21 4.17 0.21
C PHE A 200 2.37 5.18 0.25
N ASN A 201 3.43 4.78 0.94
CA ASN A 201 4.74 5.38 0.95
C ASN A 201 5.71 4.28 1.38
N GLU A 202 6.38 3.69 0.40
CA GLU A 202 7.27 2.54 0.60
C GLU A 202 8.43 2.87 1.56
N PHE A 203 8.89 4.13 1.59
CA PHE A 203 9.94 4.53 2.55
C PHE A 203 9.43 4.41 3.98
N LEU A 204 8.25 4.98 4.28
CA LEU A 204 7.64 4.86 5.61
C LEU A 204 7.25 3.41 5.91
N GLN A 205 6.81 2.65 4.91
CA GLN A 205 6.49 1.23 5.06
C GLN A 205 7.72 0.42 5.51
N VAL A 206 8.85 0.58 4.82
CA VAL A 206 10.15 0.00 5.20
C VAL A 206 10.60 0.49 6.57
N GLY A 207 10.40 1.78 6.87
CA GLY A 207 10.73 2.36 8.16
C GLY A 207 9.92 1.79 9.33
N ILE A 208 8.63 1.53 9.15
CA ILE A 208 7.80 0.86 10.17
C ILE A 208 8.23 -0.61 10.29
N ALA A 209 8.48 -1.30 9.18
CA ALA A 209 8.82 -2.72 9.19
C ALA A 209 10.18 -3.01 9.83
N PHE A 210 11.21 -2.24 9.48
CA PHE A 210 12.61 -2.50 9.82
C PHE A 210 13.27 -1.38 10.64
N GLY A 211 12.46 -0.43 11.11
CA GLY A 211 12.91 0.67 11.95
C GLY A 211 13.63 1.78 11.18
N ILE A 212 14.16 2.74 11.94
CA ILE A 212 14.88 3.90 11.40
C ILE A 212 16.10 3.47 10.59
N ALA A 213 16.79 2.40 11.03
CA ALA A 213 17.93 1.84 10.30
C ALA A 213 17.52 1.33 8.91
N GLY A 214 16.40 0.60 8.81
CA GLY A 214 15.85 0.14 7.54
C GLY A 214 15.44 1.28 6.61
N PHE A 215 14.79 2.31 7.15
CA PHE A 215 14.45 3.53 6.41
C PHE A 215 15.71 4.19 5.80
N ILE A 216 16.73 4.44 6.62
CA ILE A 216 17.99 5.07 6.19
C ILE A 216 18.68 4.20 5.14
N ALA A 217 18.78 2.89 5.37
CA ALA A 217 19.40 1.96 4.44
C ALA A 217 18.70 1.97 3.08
N PHE A 218 17.37 1.99 3.07
CA PHE A 218 16.60 2.00 1.82
C PHE A 218 16.79 3.31 1.04
N VAL A 219 16.72 4.46 1.72
CA VAL A 219 17.02 5.76 1.10
C VAL A 219 18.46 5.79 0.56
N ALA A 220 19.42 5.27 1.32
CA ALA A 220 20.81 5.21 0.93
C ALA A 220 21.02 4.33 -0.33
N VAL A 221 20.39 3.16 -0.41
CA VAL A 221 20.50 2.26 -1.57
C VAL A 221 19.94 2.90 -2.83
N VAL A 222 18.74 3.49 -2.76
CA VAL A 222 18.10 4.16 -3.91
C VAL A 222 18.96 5.36 -4.38
N THR A 223 19.43 6.17 -3.43
CA THR A 223 20.27 7.34 -3.71
C THR A 223 21.62 6.93 -4.29
N ALA A 224 22.29 5.92 -3.71
CA ALA A 224 23.56 5.41 -4.19
C ALA A 224 23.44 4.84 -5.61
N GLY A 225 22.36 4.13 -5.92
CA GLY A 225 22.05 3.65 -7.26
C GLY A 225 21.90 4.80 -8.27
N ALA A 226 21.12 5.83 -7.93
CA ALA A 226 20.94 7.01 -8.78
C ALA A 226 22.26 7.76 -9.02
N VAL A 227 23.05 7.99 -7.97
CA VAL A 227 24.37 8.66 -8.04
C VAL A 227 25.36 7.83 -8.85
N ALA A 228 25.40 6.51 -8.65
CA ALA A 228 26.27 5.62 -9.41
C ALA A 228 25.93 5.63 -10.90
N ALA A 229 24.64 5.60 -11.26
CA ALA A 229 24.18 5.69 -12.64
C ALA A 229 24.52 7.04 -13.29
N TRP A 230 24.33 8.14 -12.55
CA TRP A 230 24.68 9.49 -13.01
C TRP A 230 26.18 9.64 -13.29
N ARG A 231 27.03 9.27 -12.32
CA ARG A 231 28.49 9.34 -12.45
C ARG A 231 29.01 8.50 -13.62
N SER A 232 28.31 7.43 -13.96
CA SER A 232 28.68 6.55 -15.07
C SER A 232 28.08 6.99 -16.42
N ARG A 233 27.49 8.20 -16.49
CA ARG A 233 26.83 8.80 -17.67
C ARG A 233 25.70 7.94 -18.25
N CYS A 234 25.10 7.09 -17.43
CA CYS A 234 23.95 6.24 -17.75
C CYS A 234 22.66 6.89 -17.27
N HIS A 235 22.28 7.99 -17.92
CA HIS A 235 21.16 8.81 -17.46
C HIS A 235 19.81 8.10 -17.53
N GLY A 236 19.66 7.09 -18.40
CA GLY A 236 18.46 6.23 -18.42
C GLY A 236 18.25 5.46 -17.11
N LEU A 237 19.32 4.84 -16.59
CA LEU A 237 19.28 4.13 -15.32
C LEU A 237 19.15 5.08 -14.13
N CYS A 238 19.74 6.27 -14.21
CA CYS A 238 19.56 7.32 -13.21
C CYS A 238 18.10 7.81 -13.17
N GLY A 239 17.52 8.08 -14.35
CA GLY A 239 16.11 8.45 -14.49
C GLY A 239 15.18 7.35 -13.99
N ALA A 240 15.49 6.07 -14.23
CA ALA A 240 14.74 4.95 -13.69
C ALA A 240 14.79 4.89 -12.15
N ALA A 241 15.96 5.14 -11.54
CA ALA A 241 16.08 5.19 -10.08
C ALA A 241 15.27 6.36 -9.48
N VAL A 242 15.26 7.53 -10.13
CA VAL A 242 14.43 8.68 -9.73
C VAL A 242 12.94 8.39 -9.90
N ALA A 243 12.54 7.78 -11.03
CA ALA A 243 11.16 7.34 -11.25
C ALA A 243 10.73 6.31 -10.20
N PHE A 244 11.59 5.35 -9.85
CA PHE A 244 11.33 4.36 -8.81
C PHE A 244 11.16 5.03 -7.43
N ALA A 245 12.01 6.00 -7.08
CA ALA A 245 11.86 6.78 -5.86
C ALA A 245 10.52 7.53 -5.82
N ALA A 246 10.09 8.13 -6.94
CA ALA A 246 8.79 8.80 -7.05
C ALA A 246 7.61 7.83 -6.90
N VAL A 247 7.70 6.62 -7.47
CA VAL A 247 6.71 5.55 -7.26
C VAL A 247 6.68 5.12 -5.80
N CYS A 248 7.84 4.85 -5.17
CA CYS A 248 7.94 4.50 -3.75
C CYS A 248 7.33 5.58 -2.84
N PHE A 249 7.48 6.86 -3.16
CA PHE A 249 6.97 7.94 -2.33
C PHE A 249 5.42 7.96 -2.22
N SER A 250 4.72 7.53 -3.27
CA SER A 250 3.25 7.65 -3.36
C SER A 250 2.52 6.31 -3.59
N SER A 251 3.24 5.19 -3.60
CA SER A 251 2.74 3.85 -3.86
C SER A 251 3.50 2.82 -3.01
N TYR A 252 3.27 1.54 -3.28
CA TYR A 252 3.78 0.38 -2.52
C TYR A 252 4.35 -0.70 -3.47
N PRO A 253 5.34 -0.36 -4.32
CA PRO A 253 5.89 -1.28 -5.32
C PRO A 253 6.47 -2.58 -4.76
N LEU A 254 6.99 -2.60 -3.53
CA LEU A 254 7.64 -3.78 -2.95
C LEU A 254 6.66 -4.86 -2.46
N GLN A 255 5.35 -4.66 -2.64
CA GLN A 255 4.34 -5.70 -2.46
C GLN A 255 4.18 -6.63 -3.68
N PHE A 256 4.91 -6.35 -4.76
CA PHE A 256 4.78 -7.01 -6.06
C PHE A 256 6.10 -7.66 -6.46
N ALA A 257 6.07 -8.96 -6.79
CA ALA A 257 7.24 -9.73 -7.18
C ALA A 257 7.93 -9.15 -8.43
N GLU A 258 7.14 -8.56 -9.32
CA GLU A 258 7.54 -7.91 -10.56
C GLU A 258 8.54 -6.76 -10.30
N PHE A 259 8.36 -6.01 -9.21
CA PHE A 259 9.28 -4.93 -8.83
C PHE A 259 10.62 -5.45 -8.29
N TYR A 260 10.67 -6.62 -7.64
CA TYR A 260 11.95 -7.21 -7.22
C TYR A 260 12.80 -7.59 -8.43
N LEU A 261 12.18 -8.18 -9.46
CA LEU A 261 12.87 -8.47 -10.72
C LEU A 261 13.31 -7.16 -11.41
N LEU A 262 12.47 -6.13 -11.43
CA LEU A 262 12.83 -4.82 -12.00
C LEU A 262 14.03 -4.19 -11.27
N VAL A 263 14.00 -4.14 -9.94
CA VAL A 263 15.10 -3.60 -9.12
C VAL A 263 16.38 -4.41 -9.33
N PHE A 264 16.28 -5.74 -9.42
CA PHE A 264 17.41 -6.60 -9.75
C PHE A 264 18.02 -6.26 -11.12
N LEU A 265 17.18 -6.13 -12.16
CA LEU A 265 17.65 -5.81 -13.51
C LEU A 265 18.27 -4.41 -13.60
N LEU A 266 17.69 -3.42 -12.92
CA LEU A 266 18.21 -2.05 -12.88
C LEU A 266 19.52 -1.98 -12.09
N GLY A 267 19.57 -2.57 -10.89
CA GLY A 267 20.77 -2.64 -10.06
C GLY A 267 21.91 -3.36 -10.77
N GLY A 268 21.61 -4.53 -11.36
CA GLY A 268 22.55 -5.28 -12.17
C GLY A 268 23.05 -4.49 -13.40
N ALA A 269 22.18 -3.77 -14.09
CA ALA A 269 22.59 -2.88 -15.18
C ALA A 269 23.56 -1.77 -14.71
N ILE A 270 23.31 -1.18 -13.54
CA ILE A 270 24.20 -0.16 -12.94
C ILE A 270 25.56 -0.78 -12.59
N ILE A 271 25.57 -1.94 -11.93
CA ILE A 271 26.80 -2.64 -11.52
C ILE A 271 27.64 -3.02 -12.75
N PHE A 272 27.03 -3.63 -13.77
CA PHE A 272 27.75 -4.08 -14.96
C PHE A 272 28.27 -2.95 -15.82
N HIS A 273 27.61 -1.78 -15.80
CA HIS A 273 28.06 -0.60 -16.53
C HIS A 273 29.34 0.02 -15.93
N ARG A 274 29.62 -0.20 -14.64
CA ARG A 274 30.87 0.25 -13.99
C ARG A 274 32.05 -0.65 -14.34
N ARG A 275 32.66 -0.42 -15.50
CA ARG A 275 33.81 -1.20 -16.01
C ARG A 275 35.08 -1.11 -15.15
N ASN A 276 35.14 -0.19 -14.19
CA ASN A 276 36.28 -0.01 -13.29
C ASN A 276 36.48 -1.17 -12.29
N TYR A 277 35.50 -2.07 -12.16
CA TYR A 277 35.59 -3.25 -11.30
C TYR A 277 35.73 -4.53 -12.14
N PRO A 278 36.49 -5.54 -11.67
CA PRO A 278 36.67 -6.79 -12.40
C PRO A 278 35.33 -7.53 -12.56
N LEU A 279 35.23 -8.37 -13.59
CA LEU A 279 33.99 -9.07 -13.94
C LEU A 279 33.47 -9.94 -12.79
N TRP A 280 34.35 -10.67 -12.10
CA TRP A 280 33.97 -11.57 -11.00
C TRP A 280 33.33 -10.83 -9.82
N LEU A 281 33.79 -9.62 -9.49
CA LEU A 281 33.21 -8.81 -8.41
C LEU A 281 31.82 -8.30 -8.79
N ARG A 282 31.64 -7.88 -10.04
CA ARG A 282 30.34 -7.46 -10.57
C ARG A 282 29.34 -8.62 -10.63
N ALA A 283 29.79 -9.79 -11.07
CA ALA A 283 28.99 -11.00 -11.09
C ALA A 283 28.61 -11.45 -9.68
N GLY A 284 29.58 -11.50 -8.75
CA GLY A 284 29.35 -11.83 -7.34
C GLY A 284 28.34 -10.88 -6.67
N ALA A 285 28.48 -9.57 -6.89
CA ALA A 285 27.51 -8.59 -6.38
C ALA A 285 26.09 -8.82 -6.92
N CYS A 286 25.94 -9.22 -8.18
CA CYS A 286 24.63 -9.55 -8.74
C CYS A 286 24.08 -10.87 -8.19
N VAL A 287 24.92 -11.88 -7.95
CA VAL A 287 24.48 -13.12 -7.28
C VAL A 287 23.95 -12.81 -5.88
N VAL A 288 24.71 -12.03 -5.09
CA VAL A 288 24.28 -11.61 -3.74
C VAL A 288 22.98 -10.82 -3.79
N ALA A 289 22.87 -9.83 -4.69
CA ALA A 289 21.64 -9.06 -4.86
C ALA A 289 20.46 -9.94 -5.27
N GLY A 290 20.69 -10.91 -6.17
CA GLY A 290 19.69 -11.88 -6.60
C GLY A 290 19.20 -12.75 -5.44
N CYS A 291 20.10 -13.26 -4.59
CA CYS A 291 19.74 -14.04 -3.41
C CYS A 291 18.96 -13.21 -2.38
N ILE A 292 19.34 -11.95 -2.15
CA ILE A 292 18.63 -11.07 -1.21
C ILE A 292 17.21 -10.76 -1.72
N LEU A 293 17.07 -10.47 -3.01
CA LEU A 293 15.77 -10.11 -3.60
C LEU A 293 14.87 -11.32 -3.87
N SER A 294 15.42 -12.53 -3.97
CA SER A 294 14.62 -13.74 -4.19
C SER A 294 13.83 -14.18 -2.96
N VAL A 295 14.33 -13.90 -1.75
CA VAL A 295 13.64 -14.24 -0.49
C VAL A 295 12.25 -13.58 -0.39
N PRO A 296 12.11 -12.25 -0.48
CA PRO A 296 10.79 -11.61 -0.43
C PRO A 296 9.93 -11.96 -1.66
N ALA A 297 10.52 -12.11 -2.85
CA ALA A 297 9.79 -12.53 -4.05
C ALA A 297 9.17 -13.93 -3.89
N TYR A 298 9.94 -14.88 -3.36
CA TYR A 298 9.47 -16.22 -3.02
C TYR A 298 8.39 -16.16 -1.94
N GLY A 299 8.58 -15.33 -0.91
CA GLY A 299 7.57 -15.10 0.13
C GLY A 299 6.22 -14.64 -0.44
N ILE A 300 6.20 -13.73 -1.42
CA ILE A 300 4.96 -13.29 -2.08
C ILE A 300 4.30 -14.45 -2.84
N MET A 301 5.07 -15.29 -3.53
CA MET A 301 4.54 -16.45 -4.24
C MET A 301 3.96 -17.49 -3.30
N GLU A 302 4.64 -17.74 -2.19
CA GLU A 302 4.22 -18.67 -1.15
C GLU A 302 2.91 -18.21 -0.49
N ARG A 303 2.81 -16.91 -0.17
CA ARG A 303 1.56 -16.32 0.34
C ARG A 303 0.38 -16.49 -0.61
N LYS A 304 0.60 -16.35 -1.93
CA LYS A 304 -0.43 -16.62 -2.94
C LYS A 304 -0.87 -18.09 -2.91
N ARG A 305 0.02 -19.04 -2.61
CA ARG A 305 -0.30 -20.46 -2.43
C ARG A 305 -1.17 -20.67 -1.19
N GLN A 306 -0.73 -20.17 -0.04
CA GLN A 306 -1.46 -20.25 1.23
C GLN A 306 -2.86 -19.61 1.14
N ILE A 307 -3.01 -18.48 0.45
CA ILE A 307 -4.33 -17.86 0.23
C ILE A 307 -5.26 -18.77 -0.58
N ARG A 308 -4.76 -19.48 -1.59
CA ARG A 308 -5.59 -20.42 -2.37
C ARG A 308 -6.06 -21.59 -1.51
N GLU A 309 -5.21 -22.09 -0.63
CA GLU A 309 -5.55 -23.12 0.34
C GLU A 309 -6.59 -22.63 1.34
N TRP A 310 -6.40 -21.44 1.92
CA TRP A 310 -7.39 -20.81 2.80
C TRP A 310 -8.75 -20.64 2.11
N ASN A 311 -8.77 -20.19 0.85
CA ASN A 311 -10.02 -20.02 0.11
C ASN A 311 -10.79 -21.33 -0.10
N ARG A 312 -10.11 -22.48 -0.13
CA ARG A 312 -10.75 -23.80 -0.25
C ARG A 312 -11.52 -24.16 1.01
N ILE A 313 -10.98 -23.83 2.20
CA ILE A 313 -11.55 -24.23 3.50
C ILE A 313 -12.46 -23.13 4.07
N GLY A 314 -12.13 -21.86 3.81
CA GLY A 314 -12.81 -20.68 4.35
C GLY A 314 -14.30 -20.60 4.03
N ASN A 315 -14.73 -21.17 2.91
CA ASN A 315 -16.17 -21.26 2.60
C ASN A 315 -16.91 -22.24 3.51
N THR A 316 -16.27 -23.33 3.92
CA THR A 316 -16.87 -24.37 4.77
C THR A 316 -16.96 -23.91 6.22
N ILE A 317 -15.88 -23.29 6.73
CA ILE A 317 -15.79 -22.77 8.11
C ILE A 317 -16.90 -21.75 8.42
N ARG A 318 -17.41 -21.04 7.40
CA ARG A 318 -18.50 -20.06 7.56
C ARG A 318 -19.86 -20.67 7.89
N TYR A 319 -20.09 -21.94 7.54
CA TYR A 319 -21.39 -22.60 7.74
C TYR A 319 -21.39 -23.55 8.92
N ARG A 320 -20.29 -24.28 9.15
CA ARG A 320 -20.15 -25.22 10.25
C ARG A 320 -18.66 -25.42 10.57
N LEU A 321 -18.30 -25.27 11.83
CA LEU A 321 -16.94 -25.51 12.32
C LEU A 321 -16.96 -26.73 13.24
N SER A 322 -16.56 -27.90 12.74
CA SER A 322 -16.38 -29.12 13.54
C SER A 322 -15.04 -29.11 14.27
N ASP A 323 -14.86 -29.96 15.29
CA ASP A 323 -13.59 -30.02 16.04
C ASP A 323 -12.40 -30.41 15.15
N SER A 324 -12.58 -31.35 14.21
CA SER A 324 -11.56 -31.68 13.21
C SER A 324 -11.18 -30.49 12.33
N MET A 325 -12.13 -29.61 11.99
CA MET A 325 -11.85 -28.41 11.22
C MET A 325 -11.14 -27.36 12.07
N LYS A 326 -11.41 -27.28 13.39
CA LYS A 326 -10.68 -26.38 14.30
C LYS A 326 -9.20 -26.72 14.32
N GLU A 327 -8.84 -28.01 14.38
CA GLU A 327 -7.44 -28.45 14.34
C GLU A 327 -6.74 -28.06 13.02
N GLU A 328 -7.40 -28.30 11.89
CA GLU A 328 -6.88 -27.90 10.57
C GLU A 328 -6.72 -26.37 10.47
N CYS A 329 -7.70 -25.61 10.97
CA CYS A 329 -7.65 -24.15 11.02
C CYS A 329 -6.52 -23.65 11.93
N ASP A 330 -6.33 -24.24 13.10
CA ASP A 330 -5.27 -23.85 14.03
C ASP A 330 -3.89 -24.03 13.41
N SER A 331 -3.68 -25.13 12.68
CA SER A 331 -2.43 -25.37 11.95
C SER A 331 -2.21 -24.30 10.88
N LEU A 332 -3.22 -24.04 10.04
CA LEU A 332 -3.12 -23.05 8.96
C LEU A 332 -2.95 -21.63 9.49
N VAL A 333 -3.60 -21.27 10.59
CA VAL A 333 -3.49 -19.95 11.22
C VAL A 333 -2.09 -19.70 11.75
N ARG A 334 -1.42 -20.73 12.31
CA ARG A 334 0.00 -20.63 12.73
C ARG A 334 0.94 -20.38 11.56
N GLU A 335 0.62 -20.88 10.37
CA GLU A 335 1.42 -20.62 9.17
C GLU A 335 1.05 -19.29 8.49
N MET A 336 -0.18 -18.81 8.72
CA MET A 336 -0.77 -17.64 8.08
C MET A 336 -1.01 -16.48 9.07
N GLU A 337 -0.20 -16.35 10.12
CA GLU A 337 -0.32 -15.25 11.10
C GLU A 337 -0.22 -13.86 10.46
N TRP A 338 0.39 -13.79 9.28
CA TRP A 338 0.52 -12.57 8.48
C TRP A 338 -0.79 -12.17 7.78
N SER A 339 -1.78 -13.08 7.66
CA SER A 339 -3.00 -12.88 6.89
C SER A 339 -4.15 -12.41 7.75
N ALA A 340 -4.42 -11.10 7.72
CA ALA A 340 -5.59 -10.51 8.37
C ALA A 340 -6.89 -11.22 7.97
N ARG A 341 -7.07 -11.55 6.68
CA ARG A 341 -8.29 -12.24 6.20
C ARG A 341 -8.47 -13.61 6.85
N CYS A 342 -7.40 -14.39 6.94
CA CYS A 342 -7.43 -15.71 7.58
C CYS A 342 -7.85 -15.60 9.05
N LEU A 343 -7.16 -14.74 9.80
CA LEU A 343 -7.42 -14.49 11.21
C LEU A 343 -8.85 -13.98 11.45
N PHE A 344 -9.35 -13.10 10.57
CA PHE A 344 -10.71 -12.57 10.68
C PHE A 344 -11.77 -13.64 10.42
N ASP A 345 -11.66 -14.37 9.31
CA ASP A 345 -12.61 -15.41 8.92
C ASP A 345 -12.67 -16.51 10.01
N TYR A 346 -11.52 -16.95 10.55
CA TYR A 346 -11.49 -17.96 11.61
C TYR A 346 -12.01 -17.44 12.95
N GLY A 347 -11.56 -16.25 13.38
CA GLY A 347 -12.04 -15.63 14.61
C GLY A 347 -13.55 -15.43 14.60
N LYS A 348 -14.11 -15.03 13.45
CA LYS A 348 -15.56 -14.92 13.26
C LYS A 348 -16.28 -16.27 13.38
N ALA A 349 -15.72 -17.35 12.83
CA ALA A 349 -16.31 -18.68 12.91
C ALA A 349 -16.28 -19.27 14.31
N LEU A 350 -15.17 -19.09 15.04
CA LEU A 350 -15.06 -19.45 16.46
C LEU A 350 -16.15 -18.77 17.30
N ARG A 351 -16.34 -17.46 17.11
CA ARG A 351 -17.45 -16.72 17.74
C ARG A 351 -18.81 -17.31 17.38
N GLY A 352 -19.05 -17.63 16.11
CA GLY A 352 -20.30 -18.23 15.64
C GLY A 352 -20.62 -19.58 16.31
N ASN A 353 -19.59 -20.26 16.81
CA ASN A 353 -19.69 -21.50 17.57
C ASN A 353 -19.74 -21.31 19.09
N GLY A 354 -19.64 -20.08 19.60
CA GLY A 354 -19.60 -19.77 21.03
C GLY A 354 -18.22 -19.85 21.68
N ASP A 355 -17.15 -20.13 20.92
CA ASP A 355 -15.77 -20.18 21.44
C ASP A 355 -15.16 -18.77 21.53
N TYR A 356 -15.70 -17.93 22.42
CA TYR A 356 -15.37 -16.50 22.49
C TYR A 356 -13.92 -16.21 22.91
N GLU A 357 -13.36 -16.98 23.82
CA GLU A 357 -11.99 -16.81 24.31
C GLU A 357 -10.98 -17.09 23.19
N LYS A 358 -11.13 -18.22 22.50
CA LYS A 358 -10.27 -18.58 21.37
C LYS A 358 -10.46 -17.62 20.20
N SER A 359 -11.70 -17.17 19.96
CA SER A 359 -11.98 -16.11 18.99
C SER A 359 -11.19 -14.85 19.33
N ASN A 360 -11.17 -14.42 20.59
CA ASN A 360 -10.40 -13.26 21.04
C ASN A 360 -8.89 -13.43 20.85
N GLU A 361 -8.33 -14.61 21.11
CA GLU A 361 -6.92 -14.90 20.86
C GLU A 361 -6.56 -14.68 19.38
N VAL A 362 -7.31 -15.30 18.47
CA VAL A 362 -7.10 -15.20 17.02
C VAL A 362 -7.33 -13.76 16.53
N LEU A 363 -8.38 -13.09 16.98
CA LEU A 363 -8.68 -11.72 16.55
C LEU A 363 -7.63 -10.73 17.05
N ARG A 364 -7.03 -10.93 18.23
CA ARG A 364 -5.91 -10.10 18.74
C ARG A 364 -4.65 -10.26 17.88
N MET A 365 -4.40 -11.44 17.32
CA MET A 365 -3.36 -11.60 16.29
C MET A 365 -3.70 -10.75 15.07
N GLY A 366 -4.97 -10.73 14.66
CA GLY A 366 -5.47 -9.91 13.56
C GLY A 366 -5.27 -8.40 13.76
N VAL A 367 -5.48 -7.89 14.97
CA VAL A 367 -5.20 -6.48 15.34
C VAL A 367 -3.73 -6.10 15.11
N LYS A 368 -2.79 -7.06 15.25
CA LYS A 368 -1.35 -6.81 15.04
C LYS A 368 -0.97 -6.70 13.56
N VAL A 369 -1.77 -7.23 12.65
CA VAL A 369 -1.48 -7.28 11.20
C VAL A 369 -2.49 -6.52 10.34
N SER A 370 -3.47 -5.87 10.96
CA SER A 370 -4.52 -5.12 10.26
C SER A 370 -4.82 -3.78 10.92
N SER A 371 -5.16 -2.79 10.10
CA SER A 371 -5.71 -1.51 10.54
C SER A 371 -7.25 -1.51 10.63
N ASP A 372 -7.91 -2.61 10.25
CA ASP A 372 -9.38 -2.71 10.22
C ASP A 372 -9.98 -2.71 11.65
N PRO A 373 -10.86 -1.75 11.98
CA PRO A 373 -11.53 -1.70 13.28
C PRO A 373 -12.45 -2.91 13.55
N MET A 374 -12.83 -3.69 12.54
CA MET A 374 -13.75 -4.81 12.69
C MET A 374 -13.21 -5.90 13.62
N PHE A 375 -11.88 -6.08 13.71
CA PHE A 375 -11.29 -6.97 14.72
C PHE A 375 -11.63 -6.52 16.14
N LEU A 376 -11.48 -5.22 16.43
CA LEU A 376 -11.80 -4.64 17.74
C LEU A 376 -13.30 -4.76 18.03
N ASN A 377 -14.16 -4.52 17.03
CA ASN A 377 -15.61 -4.69 17.17
C ASN A 377 -15.98 -6.13 17.54
N LEU A 378 -15.41 -7.14 16.88
CA LEU A 378 -15.71 -8.54 17.18
C LEU A 378 -15.17 -8.95 18.56
N ILE A 379 -13.99 -8.48 18.96
CA ILE A 379 -13.46 -8.74 20.31
C ILE A 379 -14.37 -8.12 21.38
N GLY A 380 -14.82 -6.88 21.18
CA GLY A 380 -15.77 -6.22 22.08
C GLY A 380 -17.09 -7.00 22.19
N ARG A 381 -17.62 -7.48 21.06
CA ARG A 381 -18.82 -8.32 21.03
C ARG A 381 -18.65 -9.68 21.71
N ASN A 382 -17.46 -10.27 21.64
CA ASN A 382 -17.13 -11.48 22.39
C ASN A 382 -17.15 -11.21 23.89
N HIS A 383 -16.52 -10.12 24.32
CA HIS A 383 -16.54 -9.70 25.73
C HIS A 383 -17.96 -9.42 26.23
N GLU A 384 -18.81 -8.79 25.40
CA GLU A 384 -20.22 -8.57 25.71
C GLU A 384 -20.99 -9.87 25.93
N ASP A 385 -20.83 -10.86 25.04
CA ASP A 385 -21.49 -12.17 25.19
C ASP A 385 -20.97 -12.98 26.39
N MET A 386 -19.74 -12.72 26.82
CA MET A 386 -19.16 -13.30 28.05
C MET A 386 -19.55 -12.52 29.32
N GLY A 387 -20.31 -11.42 29.21
CA GLY A 387 -20.71 -10.56 30.33
C GLY A 387 -19.59 -9.65 30.86
N GLU A 388 -18.49 -9.49 30.11
CA GLU A 388 -17.32 -8.69 30.50
C GLU A 388 -17.41 -7.25 29.98
N THR A 389 -18.39 -6.49 30.45
CA THR A 389 -18.75 -5.23 29.79
C THR A 389 -17.66 -4.17 29.76
N ALA A 390 -16.88 -4.02 30.83
CA ALA A 390 -15.79 -3.04 30.85
C ALA A 390 -14.77 -3.27 29.71
N LYS A 391 -14.50 -4.55 29.37
CA LYS A 391 -13.63 -4.90 28.25
C LYS A 391 -14.31 -4.63 26.91
N ALA A 392 -15.62 -4.84 26.80
CA ALA A 392 -16.39 -4.50 25.62
C ALA A 392 -16.37 -2.97 25.35
N GLU A 393 -16.61 -2.16 26.38
CA GLU A 393 -16.54 -0.68 26.32
C GLU A 393 -15.16 -0.22 25.85
N GLU A 394 -14.09 -0.79 26.39
CA GLU A 394 -12.71 -0.51 25.98
C GLU A 394 -12.52 -0.77 24.47
N HIS A 395 -12.92 -1.94 23.98
CA HIS A 395 -12.68 -2.35 22.60
C HIS A 395 -13.52 -1.55 21.59
N TYR A 396 -14.77 -1.23 21.93
CA TYR A 396 -15.61 -0.34 21.11
C TYR A 396 -15.05 1.08 21.08
N THR A 397 -14.53 1.58 22.20
CA THR A 397 -13.86 2.90 22.27
C THR A 397 -12.59 2.92 21.42
N ARG A 398 -11.75 1.88 21.51
CA ARG A 398 -10.57 1.73 20.65
C ARG A 398 -10.96 1.67 19.18
N SER A 399 -12.00 0.92 18.84
CA SER A 399 -12.53 0.83 17.47
C SER A 399 -13.03 2.17 16.94
N LYS A 400 -13.73 2.95 17.79
CA LYS A 400 -14.13 4.33 17.49
C LYS A 400 -12.93 5.20 17.15
N HIS A 401 -11.87 5.18 17.97
CA HIS A 401 -10.67 5.98 17.71
C HIS A 401 -9.87 5.45 16.50
N ARG A 402 -9.84 4.14 16.28
CA ARG A 402 -9.17 3.51 15.13
C ARG A 402 -9.76 4.03 13.81
N LEU A 403 -11.08 4.17 13.72
CA LEU A 403 -11.74 4.67 12.52
C LEU A 403 -13.00 5.50 12.87
N PRO A 404 -12.83 6.79 13.20
CA PRO A 404 -13.89 7.62 13.79
C PRO A 404 -15.04 7.96 12.86
N ASN A 405 -14.90 7.71 11.56
CA ASN A 405 -15.94 7.93 10.55
C ASN A 405 -16.83 6.70 10.27
N ARG A 406 -16.72 5.64 11.07
CA ARG A 406 -17.59 4.45 10.97
C ARG A 406 -18.64 4.45 12.05
N LEU A 407 -19.91 4.33 11.65
CA LEU A 407 -21.05 4.30 12.57
C LEU A 407 -21.07 3.06 13.48
N TYR A 408 -20.62 1.90 12.98
CA TYR A 408 -20.76 0.63 13.71
C TYR A 408 -20.19 0.63 15.14
N PRO A 409 -18.95 1.08 15.42
CA PRO A 409 -18.45 1.15 16.79
C PRO A 409 -19.25 2.10 17.70
N TYR A 410 -19.81 3.19 17.18
CA TYR A 410 -20.67 4.09 17.97
C TYR A 410 -22.00 3.43 18.32
N TYR A 411 -22.60 2.75 17.34
CA TYR A 411 -23.80 1.94 17.55
C TYR A 411 -23.57 0.87 18.62
N LEU A 412 -22.47 0.10 18.54
CA LEU A 412 -22.15 -0.93 19.52
C LEU A 412 -21.98 -0.36 20.93
N LEU A 413 -21.29 0.78 21.07
CA LEU A 413 -21.09 1.45 22.35
C LEU A 413 -22.43 1.96 22.95
N ALA A 414 -23.31 2.53 22.12
CA ALA A 414 -24.63 2.96 22.57
C ALA A 414 -25.51 1.77 23.00
N MET A 415 -25.51 0.68 22.24
CA MET A 415 -26.26 -0.54 22.58
C MET A 415 -25.74 -1.18 23.88
N LEU A 416 -24.42 -1.15 24.11
CA LEU A 416 -23.82 -1.62 25.35
C LEU A 416 -24.36 -0.84 26.57
N TYR A 417 -24.37 0.50 26.49
CA TYR A 417 -24.88 1.33 27.58
C TYR A 417 -26.38 1.22 27.79
N ALA A 418 -27.16 0.95 26.74
CA ALA A 418 -28.60 0.70 26.88
C ALA A 418 -28.91 -0.61 27.61
N LYS A 419 -28.01 -1.60 27.54
CA LYS A 419 -28.15 -2.88 28.26
C LYS A 419 -27.70 -2.77 29.71
N GLU A 420 -26.59 -2.09 29.97
CA GLU A 420 -26.02 -1.97 31.32
C GLU A 420 -26.69 -0.94 32.22
N HIS A 421 -27.15 0.14 31.61
CA HIS A 421 -27.76 1.24 32.31
C HIS A 421 -29.18 1.44 31.84
N ASP A 422 -29.97 2.13 32.66
CA ASP A 422 -31.23 2.66 32.19
C ASP A 422 -30.98 3.60 30.99
N VAL A 423 -31.92 3.62 30.05
CA VAL A 423 -31.94 4.50 28.87
C VAL A 423 -31.89 5.98 29.30
N SER A 424 -32.26 6.26 30.56
CA SER A 424 -32.12 7.55 31.23
C SER A 424 -30.67 7.94 31.60
N SER A 425 -29.69 7.03 31.47
CA SER A 425 -28.30 7.29 31.86
C SER A 425 -27.60 8.31 30.95
N GLY A 426 -26.76 9.14 31.57
CA GLY A 426 -25.97 10.14 30.84
C GLY A 426 -25.00 9.53 29.81
N LYS A 427 -24.49 8.31 30.08
CA LYS A 427 -23.62 7.58 29.15
C LYS A 427 -24.36 7.16 27.88
N PHE A 428 -25.54 6.54 28.00
CA PHE A 428 -26.34 6.16 26.83
C PHE A 428 -26.71 7.38 26.00
N ARG A 429 -27.25 8.44 26.63
CA ARG A 429 -27.65 9.66 25.92
C ARG A 429 -26.52 10.25 25.10
N LYS A 430 -25.32 10.35 25.68
CA LYS A 430 -24.14 10.86 24.97
C LYS A 430 -23.77 9.96 23.78
N ALA A 431 -23.70 8.64 23.97
CA ALA A 431 -23.36 7.70 22.90
C ALA A 431 -24.41 7.69 21.78
N TYR A 432 -25.70 7.81 22.13
CA TYR A 432 -26.80 7.95 21.18
C TYR A 432 -26.64 9.21 20.32
N GLU A 433 -26.41 10.36 20.96
CA GLU A 433 -26.21 11.64 20.27
C GLU A 433 -25.00 11.60 19.33
N GLU A 434 -23.87 11.02 19.77
CA GLU A 434 -22.69 10.79 18.93
C GLU A 434 -23.00 9.91 17.72
N ALA A 435 -23.69 8.78 17.90
CA ALA A 435 -24.04 7.86 16.82
C ALA A 435 -25.02 8.48 15.80
N MET A 436 -26.03 9.21 16.28
CA MET A 436 -27.03 9.85 15.43
C MET A 436 -26.47 11.06 14.68
N GLY A 437 -25.58 11.83 15.33
CA GLY A 437 -24.94 13.00 14.74
C GLY A 437 -23.80 12.68 13.77
N LEU A 438 -23.27 11.46 13.76
CA LEU A 438 -22.14 11.09 12.92
C LEU A 438 -22.49 11.15 11.42
N PRO A 439 -21.81 11.98 10.60
CA PRO A 439 -21.99 11.99 9.15
C PRO A 439 -21.37 10.74 8.54
N VAL A 440 -22.20 9.82 8.04
CA VAL A 440 -21.74 8.59 7.39
C VAL A 440 -21.32 8.91 5.96
N LYS A 441 -20.11 8.49 5.58
CA LYS A 441 -19.55 8.73 4.23
C LYS A 441 -20.38 8.12 3.09
N VAL A 442 -20.97 6.95 3.33
CA VAL A 442 -21.86 6.25 2.39
C VAL A 442 -23.04 5.73 3.19
N GLU A 443 -24.22 6.30 2.96
CA GLU A 443 -25.45 5.75 3.53
C GLU A 443 -25.74 4.38 2.92
N SER A 444 -26.06 3.43 3.79
CA SER A 444 -26.32 2.04 3.46
C SER A 444 -27.53 1.53 4.24
N PRO A 445 -28.18 0.44 3.80
CA PRO A 445 -29.25 -0.19 4.57
C PRO A 445 -28.82 -0.47 6.02
N ALA A 446 -27.61 -0.98 6.23
CA ALA A 446 -27.06 -1.25 7.55
C ALA A 446 -26.93 0.01 8.43
N THR A 447 -26.54 1.16 7.86
CA THR A 447 -26.41 2.40 8.64
C THR A 447 -27.77 2.98 9.02
N ARG A 448 -28.78 2.78 8.18
CA ARG A 448 -30.17 3.13 8.49
C ARG A 448 -30.73 2.23 9.59
N GLU A 449 -30.58 0.91 9.46
CA GLU A 449 -31.03 -0.07 10.44
C GLU A 449 -30.44 0.20 11.83
N MET A 450 -29.12 0.46 11.91
CA MET A 450 -28.46 0.81 13.18
C MET A 450 -29.07 2.05 13.84
N ARG A 451 -29.38 3.11 13.06
CA ARG A 451 -30.01 4.32 13.60
C ARG A 451 -31.46 4.09 14.01
N GLU A 452 -32.21 3.32 13.22
CA GLU A 452 -33.60 2.96 13.53
C GLU A 452 -33.68 2.12 14.81
N GLU A 453 -32.76 1.19 15.01
CA GLU A 453 -32.68 0.42 16.25
C GLU A 453 -32.36 1.29 17.46
N LEU A 454 -31.39 2.21 17.34
CA LEU A 454 -31.10 3.15 18.42
C LEU A 454 -32.32 4.01 18.80
N LYS A 455 -33.08 4.48 17.81
CA LYS A 455 -34.33 5.24 18.06
C LYS A 455 -35.35 4.40 18.83
N LYS A 456 -35.55 3.15 18.43
CA LYS A 456 -36.45 2.21 19.12
C LYS A 456 -36.04 2.01 20.58
N VAL A 457 -34.74 1.81 20.82
CA VAL A 457 -34.20 1.65 22.18
C VAL A 457 -34.39 2.92 23.02
N ARG A 458 -34.24 4.10 22.42
CA ARG A 458 -34.50 5.39 23.10
C ARG A 458 -35.99 5.63 23.40
N GLY A 459 -36.90 4.93 22.70
CA GLY A 459 -38.34 5.18 22.77
C GLY A 459 -38.84 6.26 21.81
N GLU A 460 -38.04 6.65 20.81
CA GLU A 460 -38.47 7.52 19.71
C GLU A 460 -39.20 6.67 18.66
N LYS A 461 -40.49 6.96 18.41
CA LYS A 461 -41.29 6.32 17.36
C LYS A 461 -40.97 6.86 15.98
#